data_AF-A0A293MMD5-F1
#
_entry.id   AF-A0A293MMD5-F1
#
_cell.length_a   1.000
_cell.length_b   1.000
_cell.length_c   1.000
_cell.angle_alpha   90.00
_cell.angle_beta   90.00
_cell.angle_gamma   90.00
#
_symmetry.space_group_name_H-M   'P 1'
#
loop_
_entity.id
_entity.type
_entity.pdbx_description
1 polymer ?
#
loop_
_entity_poly.entity_id
_entity_poly.type
_entity_poly.pdbx_seq_one_letter_code
_entity_poly.pdbx_strand_id
1 'polypeptide(L)'
;MGSVVSTQQDTPDPKTGLTPREKNLVRDTWALVRKDVKSNAVAIFLMLFERHPSYQKLFSGFADVPADQLASNPRLAAHAMSVAYALTALVDNLDDADCLVELVRKTAVNHT
;
A
#
# COMPACT_ATOMS: atom_id res chain seq x y z
N MET A 1 38.92 -16.56 2.43
CA MET A 1 37.72 -16.28 1.60
C MET A 1 36.52 -16.67 2.45
N GLY A 2 35.76 -15.70 2.97
CA GLY A 2 34.59 -15.99 3.79
C GLY A 2 33.44 -16.41 2.88
N SER A 3 32.97 -17.65 3.00
CA SER A 3 31.71 -18.07 2.38
C SER A 3 30.59 -17.19 2.94
N VAL A 4 29.98 -16.39 2.08
CA VAL A 4 28.67 -15.79 2.38
C VAL A 4 27.70 -16.96 2.45
N VAL A 5 27.37 -17.39 3.67
CA VAL A 5 26.30 -18.36 3.87
C VAL A 5 25.01 -17.62 3.54
N SER A 6 24.47 -17.82 2.33
CA SER A 6 23.11 -17.41 2.00
C SER A 6 22.18 -18.09 3.00
N THR A 7 21.61 -17.30 3.90
CA THR A 7 20.63 -17.81 4.84
C THR A 7 19.34 -18.10 4.08
N GLN A 8 18.54 -19.07 4.53
CA GLN A 8 17.20 -19.33 3.96
C GLN A 8 16.33 -18.05 3.92
N GLN A 9 16.64 -17.05 4.76
CA GLN A 9 15.95 -15.76 4.78
C GLN A 9 16.24 -14.84 3.59
N ASP A 10 17.28 -15.14 2.82
CA ASP A 10 17.74 -14.33 1.67
C ASP A 10 17.43 -15.01 0.33
N THR A 11 16.71 -16.14 0.34
CA THR A 11 16.26 -16.81 -0.88
C THR A 11 14.91 -16.24 -1.32
N PRO A 12 14.79 -15.63 -2.51
CA PRO A 12 13.53 -15.08 -2.99
C PRO A 12 12.50 -16.15 -3.30
N ASP A 13 11.24 -15.87 -2.97
CA ASP A 13 10.11 -16.65 -3.46
C ASP A 13 9.97 -16.49 -5.00
N PRO A 14 9.80 -17.58 -5.77
CA PRO A 14 9.83 -17.53 -7.23
C PRO A 14 8.63 -16.81 -7.87
N LYS A 15 7.51 -16.63 -7.14
CA LYS A 15 6.31 -15.97 -7.66
C LYS A 15 6.30 -14.48 -7.35
N THR A 16 6.66 -14.13 -6.11
CA THR A 16 6.60 -12.77 -5.58
C THR A 16 7.92 -12.02 -5.72
N GLY A 17 9.04 -12.73 -5.86
CA GLY A 17 10.39 -12.16 -5.86
C GLY A 17 10.87 -11.66 -4.50
N LEU A 18 10.06 -11.80 -3.44
CA LEU A 18 10.41 -11.33 -2.10
C LEU A 18 11.08 -12.42 -1.29
N THR A 19 12.17 -12.07 -0.62
CA THR A 19 12.81 -12.90 0.40
C THR A 19 11.99 -12.91 1.70
N PRO A 20 12.10 -13.95 2.55
CA PRO A 20 11.47 -13.94 3.87
C PRO A 20 11.84 -12.71 4.72
N ARG A 21 13.09 -12.23 4.61
CA ARG A 21 13.53 -11.01 5.31
C ARG A 21 12.75 -9.77 4.86
N GLU A 22 12.60 -9.59 3.55
CA GLU A 22 11.85 -8.46 2.98
C GLU A 22 10.36 -8.52 3.36
N LYS A 23 9.74 -9.71 3.31
CA LYS A 23 8.35 -9.90 3.75
C LYS A 23 8.15 -9.44 5.20
N ASN A 24 9.08 -9.77 6.09
CA ASN A 24 9.04 -9.34 7.48
C ASN A 24 9.21 -7.82 7.63
N LEU A 25 10.16 -7.22 6.92
CA LEU A 25 10.33 -5.75 6.94
C LEU A 25 9.07 -5.02 6.45
N VAL A 26 8.39 -5.55 5.42
CA VAL A 26 7.12 -5.00 4.94
C VAL A 26 6.06 -5.07 6.04
N ARG A 27 5.91 -6.20 6.73
CA ARG A 27 4.96 -6.35 7.85
C ARG A 27 5.25 -5.40 9.00
N ASP A 28 6.51 -5.31 9.42
CA ASP A 28 6.94 -4.46 10.53
C ASP A 28 6.68 -2.99 10.22
N THR A 29 7.02 -2.57 8.99
CA THR A 29 6.77 -1.19 8.54
C THR A 29 5.28 -0.90 8.44
N TRP A 30 4.49 -1.83 7.89
CA TRP A 30 3.04 -1.66 7.79
C TRP A 30 2.37 -1.61 9.17
N ALA A 31 2.88 -2.36 10.16
CA ALA A 31 2.38 -2.31 11.53
C ALA A 31 2.50 -0.91 12.15
N LEU A 32 3.54 -0.13 11.79
CA LEU A 32 3.67 1.27 12.23
C LEU A 32 2.60 2.15 11.59
N VAL A 33 2.34 1.99 10.29
CA VAL A 33 1.29 2.73 9.57
C VAL A 33 -0.09 2.42 10.14
N ARG A 34 -0.37 1.16 10.49
CA ARG A 34 -1.68 0.72 11.02
C ARG A 34 -2.04 1.33 12.38
N LYS A 35 -1.08 1.86 13.17
CA LYS A 35 -1.35 2.47 14.48
C LYS A 35 -2.32 3.66 14.39
N ASP A 36 -2.24 4.44 13.32
CA ASP A 36 -3.21 5.47 12.97
C ASP A 36 -3.51 5.38 11.47
N VAL A 37 -4.11 4.26 11.08
CA VAL A 37 -4.32 3.91 9.66
C VAL A 37 -5.08 4.99 8.91
N LYS A 38 -6.06 5.66 9.53
CA LYS A 38 -6.89 6.67 8.88
C LYS A 38 -6.07 7.93 8.58
N SER A 39 -5.38 8.48 9.57
CA SER A 39 -4.57 9.68 9.38
C SER A 39 -3.43 9.41 8.41
N ASN A 40 -2.74 8.27 8.54
CA ASN A 40 -1.64 7.92 7.66
C ASN A 40 -2.09 7.67 6.21
N ALA A 41 -3.23 7.01 6.00
CA ALA A 41 -3.76 6.79 4.67
C ALA A 41 -4.16 8.11 3.98
N VAL A 42 -4.81 9.03 4.71
CA VAL A 42 -5.11 10.37 4.19
C VAL A 42 -3.82 11.12 3.86
N ALA A 43 -2.83 11.09 4.75
CA ALA A 43 -1.53 11.75 4.53
C ALA A 43 -0.83 11.25 3.26
N ILE A 44 -0.88 9.95 2.95
CA ILE A 44 -0.34 9.38 1.70
C ILE A 44 -0.94 10.06 0.47
N PHE A 45 -2.26 10.25 0.45
CA PHE A 45 -2.93 10.93 -0.67
C PHE A 45 -2.62 12.43 -0.72
N LEU A 46 -2.54 13.10 0.43
CA LEU A 46 -2.16 14.52 0.47
C LEU A 46 -0.74 14.71 -0.10
N MET A 47 0.22 13.86 0.28
CA MET A 47 1.57 13.89 -0.29
C MET A 47 1.58 13.60 -1.79
N LEU A 48 0.73 12.67 -2.27
CA LEU A 48 0.58 12.38 -3.70
C LEU A 48 0.10 13.62 -4.47
N PHE A 49 -0.93 14.30 -3.98
CA PHE A 49 -1.50 15.47 -4.64
C PHE A 49 -0.62 16.72 -4.49
N GLU A 50 0.13 16.85 -3.40
CA GLU A 50 1.15 17.90 -3.27
C GLU A 50 2.24 17.74 -4.34
N ARG A 51 2.72 16.50 -4.56
CA ARG A 51 3.77 16.21 -5.55
C ARG A 51 3.25 16.18 -6.99
N HIS A 52 2.00 15.78 -7.17
CA HIS A 52 1.33 15.65 -8.48
C HIS A 52 -0.11 16.20 -8.42
N PRO A 53 -0.30 17.54 -8.43
CA PRO A 53 -1.64 18.14 -8.26
C PRO A 53 -2.66 17.71 -9.32
N SER A 54 -2.22 17.44 -10.54
CA SER A 54 -3.08 16.96 -11.62
C SER A 54 -3.75 15.61 -11.31
N TYR A 55 -3.17 14.79 -10.42
CA TYR A 55 -3.71 13.47 -10.11
C TYR A 55 -4.99 13.55 -9.28
N GLN A 56 -5.21 14.63 -8.51
CA GLN A 56 -6.47 14.83 -7.78
C GLN A 56 -7.67 14.84 -8.75
N LYS A 57 -7.48 15.33 -9.98
CA LYS A 57 -8.55 15.38 -11.00
C LYS A 57 -9.01 14.00 -11.47
N LEU A 58 -8.25 12.94 -11.21
CA LEU A 58 -8.65 11.57 -11.51
C LEU A 58 -9.71 11.03 -10.52
N PHE A 59 -9.90 11.71 -9.37
CA PHE A 59 -10.82 11.29 -8.32
C PHE A 59 -12.08 12.16 -8.32
N SER A 60 -13.05 11.82 -9.18
CA SER A 60 -14.28 12.60 -9.40
C SER A 60 -15.04 12.98 -8.11
N GLY A 61 -14.95 12.16 -7.06
CA GLY A 61 -15.59 12.42 -5.77
C GLY A 61 -15.07 13.66 -5.03
N PHE A 62 -13.83 14.09 -5.29
CA PHE A 62 -13.18 15.21 -4.63
C PHE A 62 -12.21 15.99 -5.55
N ALA A 63 -12.40 15.89 -6.87
CA ALA A 63 -11.52 16.50 -7.89
C ALA A 63 -11.41 18.03 -7.76
N ASP A 64 -12.47 18.70 -7.31
CA ASP A 64 -12.54 20.17 -7.21
C ASP A 64 -12.49 20.67 -5.76
N VAL A 65 -12.21 19.78 -4.80
CA VAL A 65 -12.04 20.17 -3.40
C VAL A 65 -10.72 20.94 -3.26
N PRO A 66 -10.72 22.14 -2.66
CA PRO A 66 -9.50 22.90 -2.40
C PRO A 66 -8.50 22.10 -1.55
N ALA A 67 -7.20 22.26 -1.83
CA ALA A 67 -6.15 21.46 -1.19
C ALA A 67 -6.14 21.57 0.35
N ASP A 68 -6.42 22.77 0.88
CA ASP A 68 -6.54 23.06 2.31
C ASP A 68 -7.78 22.41 2.97
N GLN A 69 -8.73 21.93 2.17
CA GLN A 69 -9.95 21.24 2.62
C GLN A 69 -9.93 19.73 2.38
N LEU A 70 -8.92 19.20 1.66
CA LEU A 70 -8.84 17.78 1.34
C LEU A 70 -8.68 16.91 2.59
N ALA A 71 -7.88 17.33 3.56
CA ALA A 71 -7.57 16.54 4.75
C ALA A 71 -8.81 16.16 5.58
N SER A 72 -9.84 17.02 5.58
CA SER A 72 -11.11 16.80 6.29
C SER A 72 -12.21 16.24 5.37
N ASN A 73 -11.94 16.02 4.09
CA ASN A 73 -12.94 15.55 3.14
C ASN A 73 -13.32 14.08 3.41
N PRO A 74 -14.61 13.77 3.68
CA PRO A 74 -15.02 12.41 4.03
C PRO A 74 -14.89 11.42 2.86
N ARG A 75 -14.98 11.88 1.61
CA ARG A 75 -14.80 11.02 0.43
C ARG A 75 -13.35 10.64 0.24
N LEU A 76 -12.41 11.57 0.45
CA LEU A 76 -10.99 11.25 0.48
C LEU A 76 -10.69 10.24 1.59
N ALA A 77 -11.18 10.47 2.80
CA ALA A 77 -10.95 9.56 3.93
C ALA A 77 -11.47 8.14 3.65
N ALA A 78 -12.67 8.01 3.07
CA ALA A 78 -13.23 6.71 2.70
C ALA A 78 -12.40 6.00 1.61
N HIS A 79 -11.97 6.73 0.58
CA HIS A 79 -11.11 6.18 -0.47
C HIS A 79 -9.74 5.74 0.09
N ALA A 80 -9.10 6.61 0.87
CA ALA A 80 -7.81 6.32 1.51
C ALA A 80 -7.89 5.08 2.42
N MET A 81 -8.95 4.94 3.21
CA MET A 81 -9.18 3.75 4.03
C MET A 81 -9.36 2.47 3.19
N SER A 82 -10.07 2.56 2.06
CA SER A 82 -10.25 1.43 1.15
C SER A 82 -8.90 0.93 0.60
N VAL A 83 -8.01 1.86 0.24
CA VAL A 83 -6.64 1.55 -0.18
C VAL A 83 -5.82 0.94 0.96
N ALA A 84 -5.92 1.49 2.17
CA ALA A 84 -5.22 0.92 3.34
C ALA A 84 -5.70 -0.51 3.67
N TYR A 85 -6.99 -0.80 3.50
CA TYR A 85 -7.50 -2.16 3.67
C TYR A 85 -7.02 -3.12 2.58
N ALA A 86 -6.97 -2.66 1.33
CA ALA A 86 -6.40 -3.45 0.24
C ALA A 86 -4.92 -3.77 0.54
N LEU A 87 -4.10 -2.77 0.90
CA LEU A 87 -2.71 -2.97 1.27
C LEU A 87 -2.56 -3.91 2.47
N THR A 88 -3.42 -3.80 3.48
CA THR A 88 -3.44 -4.73 4.62
C THR A 88 -3.66 -6.16 4.18
N ALA A 89 -4.64 -6.41 3.30
CA ALA A 89 -4.89 -7.74 2.76
C ALA A 89 -3.67 -8.28 1.99
N LEU A 90 -2.96 -7.44 1.23
CA LEU A 90 -1.73 -7.86 0.54
C LEU A 90 -0.62 -8.22 1.54
N VAL A 91 -0.38 -7.38 2.55
CA VAL A 91 0.66 -7.60 3.58
C VAL A 91 0.39 -8.87 4.39
N ASP A 92 -0.87 -9.11 4.75
CA ASP A 92 -1.27 -10.28 5.53
C ASP A 92 -1.13 -11.59 4.71
N ASN A 93 -1.10 -11.52 3.37
CA ASN A 93 -0.97 -12.69 2.47
C ASN A 93 0.42 -12.83 1.83
N LEU A 94 1.46 -12.16 2.32
CA LEU A 94 2.81 -12.24 1.73
C LEU A 94 3.42 -13.66 1.69
N ASP A 95 2.97 -14.58 2.55
CA ASP A 95 3.43 -15.99 2.55
C ASP A 95 2.55 -16.93 1.70
N ASP A 96 1.38 -16.47 1.25
CA ASP A 96 0.51 -17.18 0.31
C ASP A 96 0.58 -16.48 -1.05
N ALA A 97 1.59 -16.84 -1.83
CA ALA A 97 1.88 -16.21 -3.10
C ALA A 97 0.72 -16.28 -4.10
N ASP A 98 -0.05 -17.38 -4.10
CA ASP A 98 -1.19 -17.55 -5.01
C ASP A 98 -2.36 -16.63 -4.63
N CYS A 99 -2.69 -16.57 -3.33
CA CYS A 99 -3.69 -15.63 -2.84
C CYS A 99 -3.26 -14.17 -3.08
N LEU A 100 -2.00 -13.84 -2.81
CA LEU A 100 -1.45 -12.50 -3.02
C LEU A 100 -1.60 -12.04 -4.47
N VAL A 101 -1.24 -12.89 -5.44
CA VAL A 101 -1.37 -12.58 -6.88
C VAL A 101 -2.81 -12.28 -7.25
N GLU A 102 -3.77 -13.09 -6.79
CA GLU A 102 -5.19 -12.85 -7.06
C GLU A 102 -5.73 -11.59 -6.38
N LEU A 103 -5.26 -11.24 -5.18
CA LEU A 103 -5.63 -9.98 -4.51
C LEU A 103 -5.09 -8.75 -5.27
N VAL A 104 -3.85 -8.80 -5.77
CA VAL A 104 -3.29 -7.75 -6.62
C VAL A 104 -4.09 -7.63 -7.91
N ARG A 105 -4.38 -8.75 -8.59
CA ARG A 105 -5.18 -8.75 -9.83
C ARG A 105 -6.57 -8.17 -9.61
N LYS A 106 -7.25 -8.56 -8.52
CA LYS A 106 -8.57 -8.01 -8.14
C LYS A 106 -8.49 -6.49 -7.96
N THR A 107 -7.44 -6.01 -7.30
CA THR A 107 -7.23 -4.57 -7.11
C THR A 107 -7.05 -3.87 -8.46
N ALA A 108 -6.21 -4.41 -9.35
CA ALA A 108 -5.97 -3.85 -10.67
C ALA A 108 -7.25 -3.78 -11.53
N VAL A 109 -8.07 -4.83 -11.53
CA VAL A 109 -9.36 -4.86 -12.26
C VAL A 109 -10.33 -3.80 -11.72
N ASN A 110 -10.31 -3.53 -10.41
CA ASN A 110 -11.19 -2.51 -9.82
C ASN A 110 -10.73 -1.06 -10.09
N HIS A 111 -9.53 -0.85 -10.65
CA HIS A 111 -8.96 0.48 -10.94
C HIS A 111 -9.18 0.93 -12.41
N THR A 112 -9.91 0.17 -13.22
CA THR A 112 -10.29 0.52 -14.59
C THR A 112 -11.64 1.22 -14.65
#